data_AF-A0A559QSY8-F1
#
_entry.id   AF-A0A559QSY8-F1
#
_cell.length_a   1.000
_cell.length_b   1.000
_cell.length_c   1.000
_cell.angle_alpha   90.00
_cell.angle_beta   90.00
_cell.angle_gamma   90.00
#
_symmetry.space_group_name_H-M   'P 1'
#
loop_
_entity.id
_entity.type
_entity.pdbx_description
1 polymer ?
#
loop_
_entity_poly.entity_id
_entity_poly.type
_entity_poly.pdbx_seq_one_letter_code
_entity_poly.pdbx_strand_id
1 'polypeptide(L)'
;MAKKILVLTGISVLLIACGGSGSDDHKVTFEDFTNTVKSQVGDTAIDCGTLPWGESQLEANTCMAESFNNDQQFYAFFEILSYDSTRYGSPVLTQSGELKIYYFDSGTISSGSISNRTCLNAEFSGNVDTSWEVVFLCDE
;
A
#
# COMPACT_ATOMS: atom_id res chain seq x y z
N MET A 1 6.04 -51.65 -37.44
CA MET A 1 5.74 -51.53 -38.89
C MET A 1 4.81 -50.35 -39.10
N ALA A 2 4.96 -49.69 -40.25
CA ALA A 2 4.56 -48.32 -40.57
C ALA A 2 3.07 -48.00 -40.47
N LYS A 3 2.74 -46.72 -40.18
CA LYS A 3 2.03 -45.88 -41.17
C LYS A 3 2.20 -44.38 -40.91
N LYS A 4 2.27 -43.66 -42.02
CA LYS A 4 2.64 -42.25 -42.22
C LYS A 4 1.44 -41.31 -42.07
N ILE A 5 1.73 -40.11 -41.55
CA ILE A 5 1.33 -38.75 -41.99
C ILE A 5 -0.10 -38.53 -42.49
N LEU A 6 -0.81 -37.59 -41.86
CA LEU A 6 -1.59 -36.58 -42.58
C LEU A 6 -1.61 -35.24 -41.81
N VAL A 7 -1.03 -34.22 -42.43
CA VAL A 7 -1.15 -32.80 -42.08
C VAL A 7 -2.54 -32.33 -42.50
N LEU A 8 -3.28 -31.62 -41.64
CA LEU A 8 -4.27 -30.66 -42.12
C LEU A 8 -4.42 -29.45 -41.19
N THR A 9 -4.42 -28.32 -41.87
CA THR A 9 -4.33 -26.93 -41.46
C THR A 9 -5.64 -26.41 -40.85
N GLY A 10 -5.51 -25.56 -39.81
CA GLY A 10 -6.24 -24.30 -39.62
C GLY A 10 -7.77 -24.29 -39.48
N ILE A 11 -8.26 -23.65 -38.42
CA ILE A 11 -9.16 -22.48 -38.49
C ILE A 11 -9.01 -21.71 -37.17
N SER A 12 -8.52 -20.49 -37.29
CA SER A 12 -8.62 -19.45 -36.27
C SER A 12 -10.09 -19.08 -36.08
N VAL A 13 -10.59 -19.16 -34.85
CA VAL A 13 -11.73 -18.32 -34.44
C VAL A 13 -11.21 -17.37 -33.38
N LEU A 14 -10.76 -16.22 -33.88
CA LEU A 14 -10.70 -14.97 -33.15
C LEU A 14 -12.12 -14.65 -32.65
N LEU A 15 -12.43 -14.99 -31.40
CA LEU A 15 -13.48 -14.30 -30.68
C LEU A 15 -12.87 -13.03 -30.11
N ILE A 16 -12.82 -12.02 -30.98
CA ILE A 16 -12.77 -10.61 -30.58
C ILE A 16 -14.11 -10.35 -29.87
N ALA A 17 -14.14 -10.59 -28.56
CA ALA A 17 -15.13 -9.95 -27.71
C ALA A 17 -14.71 -8.50 -27.55
N CYS A 18 -15.15 -7.69 -28.52
CA CYS A 18 -15.24 -6.24 -28.37
C CYS A 18 -16.30 -6.00 -27.29
N GLY A 19 -15.85 -5.74 -26.06
CA GLY A 19 -16.71 -5.50 -24.91
C GLY A 19 -16.30 -4.22 -24.22
N GLY A 20 -16.86 -3.10 -24.69
CA GLY A 20 -17.02 -1.89 -23.88
C GLY A 20 -15.81 -0.97 -23.82
N SER A 21 -15.77 -0.01 -24.75
CA SER A 21 -15.24 1.31 -24.43
C SER A 21 -16.05 1.90 -23.28
N GLY A 22 -15.43 1.90 -22.11
CA GLY A 22 -15.79 2.68 -20.94
C GLY A 22 -14.51 2.80 -20.15
N SER A 23 -13.74 3.86 -20.40
CA SER A 23 -12.69 4.27 -19.48
C SER A 23 -13.41 4.72 -18.21
N ASP A 24 -13.75 3.76 -17.38
CA ASP A 24 -14.16 3.98 -16.02
C ASP A 24 -12.94 4.62 -15.34
N ASP A 25 -12.96 5.95 -15.23
CA ASP A 25 -12.11 6.71 -14.32
C ASP A 25 -12.50 6.27 -12.89
N HIS A 26 -12.12 5.05 -12.50
CA HIS A 26 -12.16 4.64 -11.10
C HIS A 26 -11.11 5.46 -10.38
N LYS A 27 -11.57 6.61 -9.88
CA LYS A 27 -10.76 7.50 -9.05
C LYS A 27 -10.44 6.76 -7.76
N VAL A 28 -9.16 6.57 -7.50
CA VAL A 28 -8.70 5.97 -6.25
C VAL A 28 -9.13 6.84 -5.07
N THR A 29 -9.84 6.24 -4.13
CA THR A 29 -10.37 6.91 -2.94
C THR A 29 -9.49 6.64 -1.72
N PHE A 30 -9.75 7.37 -0.63
CA PHE A 30 -9.15 7.05 0.66
C PHE A 30 -9.59 5.67 1.17
N GLU A 31 -10.82 5.24 0.86
CA GLU A 31 -11.29 3.89 1.20
C GLU A 31 -10.45 2.83 0.48
N ASP A 32 -10.18 3.01 -0.82
CA ASP A 32 -9.30 2.12 -1.59
C ASP A 32 -7.90 2.05 -1.00
N PHE A 33 -7.37 3.18 -0.51
CA PHE A 33 -6.08 3.24 0.17
C PHE A 33 -6.09 2.45 1.49
N THR A 34 -7.10 2.67 2.34
CA THR A 34 -7.19 1.93 3.61
C THR A 34 -7.36 0.43 3.38
N ASN A 35 -8.14 0.02 2.38
CA ASN A 35 -8.32 -1.38 2.00
C ASN A 35 -7.01 -1.97 1.46
N THR A 36 -6.27 -1.21 0.64
CA THR A 36 -4.95 -1.62 0.13
C THR A 36 -3.99 -1.86 1.29
N VAL A 37 -3.86 -0.93 2.23
CA VAL A 37 -3.01 -1.07 3.42
C VAL A 37 -3.42 -2.29 4.26
N LYS A 38 -4.71 -2.41 4.58
CA LYS A 38 -5.22 -3.51 5.43
C LYS A 38 -5.06 -4.88 4.76
N SER A 39 -5.08 -4.96 3.43
CA SER A 39 -4.82 -6.22 2.71
C SER A 39 -3.38 -6.74 2.85
N GLN A 40 -2.44 -5.91 3.30
CA GLN A 40 -1.03 -6.28 3.46
C GLN A 40 -0.71 -6.94 4.80
N VAL A 41 -1.66 -6.89 5.72
CA VAL A 41 -1.54 -7.42 7.08
C VAL A 41 -2.60 -8.49 7.32
N GLY A 42 -2.44 -9.30 8.36
CA GLY A 42 -3.42 -10.29 8.80
C GLY A 42 -4.46 -9.68 9.73
N ASP A 43 -5.51 -10.46 10.02
CA ASP A 43 -6.63 -10.01 10.86
C ASP A 43 -6.24 -9.65 12.31
N THR A 44 -5.05 -10.05 12.76
CA THR A 44 -4.51 -9.80 14.10
C THR A 44 -3.53 -8.63 14.16
N ALA A 45 -3.40 -7.86 13.08
CA ALA A 45 -2.51 -6.72 13.04
C ALA A 45 -2.96 -5.61 13.99
N ILE A 46 -1.99 -4.88 14.53
CA ILE A 46 -2.26 -3.73 15.40
C ILE A 46 -2.62 -2.51 14.55
N ASP A 47 -3.78 -1.94 14.82
CA ASP A 47 -4.18 -0.62 14.32
C ASP A 47 -3.58 0.45 15.24
N CYS A 48 -2.51 1.10 14.79
CA CYS A 48 -1.87 2.19 15.52
C CYS A 48 -2.57 3.54 15.30
N GLY A 49 -3.74 3.54 14.66
CA GLY A 49 -4.63 4.69 14.56
C GLY A 49 -4.53 5.46 13.25
N THR A 50 -5.42 6.45 13.13
CA THR A 50 -5.43 7.45 12.07
C THR A 50 -5.24 8.83 12.68
N LEU A 51 -4.24 9.56 12.22
CA LEU A 51 -3.79 10.81 12.82
C LEU A 51 -3.98 11.96 11.82
N PRO A 52 -4.85 12.92 12.14
CA PRO A 52 -4.98 14.16 11.39
C PRO A 52 -3.69 14.99 11.41
N TRP A 53 -3.54 15.88 10.44
CA TRP A 53 -2.38 16.76 10.38
C TRP A 53 -2.36 17.72 11.59
N GLY A 54 -1.18 17.89 12.20
CA GLY A 54 -0.97 18.80 13.33
C GLY A 54 -1.23 18.18 14.71
N GLU A 55 -1.76 16.95 14.77
CA GLU A 55 -1.93 16.20 16.01
C GLU A 55 -0.62 15.56 16.48
N SER A 56 -0.54 15.27 17.79
CA SER A 56 0.61 14.55 18.37
C SER A 56 0.71 13.13 17.80
N GLN A 57 1.89 12.78 17.33
CA GLN A 57 2.17 11.45 16.74
C GLN A 57 2.70 10.44 17.76
N LEU A 58 2.92 10.86 19.01
CA LEU A 58 3.63 10.08 20.03
C LEU A 58 3.00 8.71 20.28
N GLU A 59 1.68 8.64 20.45
CA GLU A 59 0.98 7.38 20.74
C GLU A 59 1.07 6.41 19.56
N ALA A 60 0.85 6.88 18.34
CA ALA A 60 0.95 6.08 17.14
C ALA A 60 2.39 5.60 16.88
N ASN A 61 3.37 6.48 17.04
CA ASN A 61 4.79 6.15 16.91
C ASN A 61 5.21 5.11 17.95
N THR A 62 4.75 5.24 19.20
CA THR A 62 5.00 4.27 20.27
C THR A 62 4.39 2.92 19.91
N CYS A 63 3.13 2.90 19.47
CA CYS A 63 2.46 1.69 19.02
C CYS A 63 3.20 0.98 17.87
N MET A 64 3.64 1.73 16.85
CA MET A 64 4.41 1.19 15.73
C MET A 64 5.75 0.63 16.20
N ALA A 65 6.48 1.35 17.05
CA ALA A 65 7.77 0.93 17.57
C ALA A 65 7.67 -0.34 18.43
N GLU A 66 6.67 -0.41 19.33
CA GLU A 66 6.40 -1.60 20.14
C GLU A 66 6.00 -2.80 19.27
N SER A 67 5.13 -2.58 18.29
CA SER A 67 4.70 -3.65 17.37
C SER A 67 5.88 -4.16 16.54
N PHE A 68 6.71 -3.27 16.00
CA PHE A 68 7.92 -3.61 15.25
C PHE A 68 8.90 -4.44 16.09
N ASN A 69 9.22 -4.02 17.31
CA ASN A 69 10.15 -4.73 18.18
C ASN A 69 9.65 -6.10 18.66
N ASN A 70 8.33 -6.34 18.57
CA ASN A 70 7.70 -7.61 18.93
C ASN A 70 7.38 -8.49 17.71
N ASP A 71 7.89 -8.13 16.51
CA ASP A 71 7.57 -8.80 15.23
C ASP A 71 6.05 -8.91 14.98
N GLN A 72 5.29 -7.92 15.46
CA GLN A 72 3.85 -7.86 15.32
C GLN A 72 3.46 -6.94 14.18
N GLN A 73 2.70 -7.49 13.22
CA GLN A 73 2.16 -6.73 12.10
C GLN A 73 1.36 -5.53 12.60
N PHE A 74 1.53 -4.39 11.94
CA PHE A 74 0.82 -3.17 12.29
C PHE A 74 0.58 -2.31 11.05
N TYR A 75 -0.33 -1.35 11.20
CA TYR A 75 -0.47 -0.23 10.29
C TYR A 75 -0.86 1.04 11.06
N ALA A 76 -0.54 2.20 10.48
CA ALA A 76 -1.00 3.49 10.95
C ALA A 76 -1.33 4.37 9.74
N PHE A 77 -2.17 5.39 9.92
CA PHE A 77 -2.48 6.36 8.86
C PHE A 77 -2.16 7.77 9.36
N PHE A 78 -1.29 8.50 8.65
CA PHE A 78 -0.92 9.86 8.98
C PHE A 78 -1.34 10.79 7.85
N GLU A 79 -2.18 11.78 8.16
CA GLU A 79 -2.52 12.83 7.21
C GLU A 79 -1.31 13.76 7.01
N ILE A 80 -1.00 14.04 5.74
CA ILE A 80 0.12 14.88 5.33
C ILE A 80 -0.45 16.19 4.78
N LEU A 81 0.11 17.31 5.23
CA LEU A 81 -0.29 18.63 4.74
C LEU A 81 -0.11 18.72 3.22
N SER A 82 -1.18 19.13 2.54
CA SER A 82 -1.18 19.46 1.12
C SER A 82 -2.13 20.63 0.88
N TYR A 83 -1.85 21.42 -0.16
CA TYR A 83 -2.56 22.68 -0.42
C TYR A 83 -3.88 22.47 -1.17
N ASP A 84 -3.90 21.51 -2.11
CA ASP A 84 -4.97 21.28 -3.08
C ASP A 84 -5.46 19.83 -3.12
N SER A 85 -4.87 18.94 -2.33
CA SER A 85 -5.24 17.53 -2.23
C SER A 85 -5.23 17.04 -0.78
N THR A 86 -5.82 15.88 -0.54
CA THR A 86 -5.65 15.15 0.72
C THR A 86 -4.59 14.09 0.51
N ARG A 87 -3.59 14.05 1.40
CA ARG A 87 -2.49 13.09 1.35
C ARG A 87 -2.41 12.29 2.63
N TYR A 88 -2.07 11.01 2.51
CA TYR A 88 -1.80 10.15 3.65
C TYR A 88 -0.52 9.34 3.45
N GLY A 89 0.21 9.14 4.53
CA GLY A 89 1.28 8.15 4.65
C GLY A 89 0.84 7.02 5.57
N SER A 90 1.25 5.79 5.25
CA SER A 90 0.94 4.62 6.07
C SER A 90 2.14 3.67 6.15
N PRO A 91 2.88 3.68 7.27
CA PRO A 91 3.82 2.63 7.62
C PRO A 91 3.06 1.33 7.93
N VAL A 92 3.51 0.22 7.37
CA VAL A 92 2.87 -1.09 7.47
C VAL A 92 3.94 -2.16 7.64
N LEU A 93 3.91 -2.89 8.76
CA LEU A 93 4.66 -4.14 8.88
C LEU A 93 3.79 -5.27 8.36
N THR A 94 4.11 -5.71 7.14
CA THR A 94 3.30 -6.67 6.36
C THR A 94 3.35 -8.10 6.90
N GLN A 95 2.47 -8.98 6.40
CA GLN A 95 2.48 -10.40 6.74
C GLN A 95 3.81 -11.12 6.42
N SER A 96 4.57 -10.62 5.46
CA SER A 96 5.89 -11.15 5.11
C SER A 96 7.03 -10.63 6.00
N GLY A 97 6.74 -9.77 6.97
CA GLY A 97 7.73 -9.14 7.84
C GLY A 97 8.46 -7.96 7.18
N GLU A 98 8.02 -7.51 6.01
CA GLU A 98 8.58 -6.32 5.37
C GLU A 98 7.89 -5.07 5.91
N LEU A 99 8.68 -4.05 6.28
CA LEU A 99 8.14 -2.71 6.52
C LEU A 99 7.96 -1.99 5.18
N LYS A 100 6.72 -1.63 4.85
CA LYS A 100 6.36 -0.84 3.67
C LYS A 100 5.78 0.49 4.09
N ILE A 101 5.99 1.51 3.27
CA ILE A 101 5.36 2.81 3.44
C ILE A 101 4.50 3.06 2.22
N TYR A 102 3.19 3.10 2.42
CA TYR A 102 2.21 3.42 1.42
C TYR A 102 1.90 4.92 1.47
N TYR A 103 1.68 5.50 0.30
CA TYR A 103 1.26 6.89 0.17
C TYR A 103 0.00 6.96 -0.68
N PHE A 104 -0.93 7.80 -0.25
CA PHE A 104 -2.10 8.19 -1.02
C PHE A 104 -2.07 9.69 -1.30
N ASP A 105 -2.39 10.05 -2.53
CA ASP A 105 -2.69 11.42 -2.93
C ASP A 105 -4.04 11.38 -3.64
N SER A 106 -5.02 12.12 -3.14
CA SER A 106 -6.32 12.24 -3.80
C SER A 106 -6.24 12.92 -5.18
N GLY A 107 -5.12 13.60 -5.45
CA GLY A 107 -4.94 14.48 -6.60
C GLY A 107 -5.91 15.65 -6.59
N THR A 108 -5.84 16.48 -7.63
CA THR A 108 -6.85 17.53 -7.88
C THR A 108 -8.07 16.89 -8.55
N ILE A 109 -9.07 16.49 -7.76
CA ILE A 109 -10.46 16.16 -8.15
C ILE A 109 -10.65 14.92 -9.07
N SER A 110 -9.63 14.46 -9.83
CA SER A 110 -9.79 13.41 -10.84
C SER A 110 -8.67 12.37 -10.95
N SER A 111 -7.63 12.39 -10.11
CA SER A 111 -6.48 11.48 -10.28
C SER A 111 -5.88 11.01 -8.96
N GLY A 112 -6.73 10.39 -8.12
CA GLY A 112 -6.24 9.70 -6.93
C GLY A 112 -5.19 8.66 -7.29
N SER A 113 -4.13 8.55 -6.48
CA SER A 113 -3.06 7.57 -6.68
C SER A 113 -2.64 6.94 -5.36
N ILE A 114 -2.28 5.66 -5.42
CA ILE A 114 -1.62 4.94 -4.33
C ILE A 114 -0.24 4.53 -4.84
N SER A 115 0.78 4.81 -4.04
CA SER A 115 2.15 4.35 -4.29
C SER A 115 2.70 3.72 -3.01
N ASN A 116 3.79 2.97 -3.12
CA ASN A 116 4.46 2.44 -1.95
C ASN A 116 5.97 2.31 -2.21
N ARG A 117 6.71 2.20 -1.11
CA ARG A 117 8.11 1.78 -1.10
C ARG A 117 8.34 0.77 0.02
N THR A 118 9.25 -0.17 -0.20
CA THR A 118 9.75 -1.04 0.87
C THR A 118 10.88 -0.34 1.61
N CYS A 119 10.85 -0.38 2.94
CA CYS A 119 11.95 0.04 3.80
C CYS A 119 12.93 -1.13 3.94
N LEU A 120 14.02 -1.10 3.18
CA LEU A 120 15.03 -2.16 3.23
C LEU A 120 15.81 -2.07 4.54
N ASN A 121 16.11 -3.23 5.13
CA ASN A 121 16.82 -3.34 6.41
C ASN A 121 16.26 -2.38 7.47
N ALA A 122 14.94 -2.38 7.62
CA ALA A 122 14.26 -1.49 8.55
C ALA A 122 14.82 -1.63 9.97
N GLU A 123 15.14 -0.51 10.59
CA GLU A 123 15.58 -0.45 11.99
C GLU A 123 14.75 0.60 12.75
N PHE A 124 14.37 0.30 13.99
CA PHE A 124 13.76 1.31 14.85
C PHE A 124 14.81 2.36 15.24
N SER A 125 14.52 3.64 15.00
CA SER A 125 15.46 4.74 15.22
C SER A 125 15.75 5.02 16.70
N GLY A 126 14.97 4.45 17.63
CA GLY A 126 15.05 4.73 19.05
C GLY A 126 14.29 5.99 19.49
N ASN A 127 13.62 6.68 18.57
CA ASN A 127 12.88 7.92 18.86
C ASN A 127 11.42 7.83 18.36
N VAL A 128 10.48 8.02 19.29
CA VAL A 128 9.03 8.05 19.02
C VAL A 128 8.43 9.45 19.13
N ASP A 129 9.16 10.41 19.72
CA ASP A 129 8.76 11.82 19.82
C ASP A 129 9.34 12.61 18.63
N THR A 130 8.93 12.19 17.44
CA THR A 130 9.44 12.69 16.15
C THR A 130 8.37 12.53 15.06
N SER A 131 8.67 12.96 13.82
CA SER A 131 7.83 12.61 12.66
C SER A 131 7.78 11.10 12.46
N TRP A 132 6.61 10.56 12.15
CA TRP A 132 6.41 9.16 11.80
C TRP A 132 7.38 8.66 10.72
N GLU A 133 7.80 9.55 9.81
CA GLU A 133 8.70 9.25 8.70
C GLU A 133 10.11 8.83 9.13
N VAL A 134 10.50 9.13 10.36
CA VAL A 134 11.84 8.84 10.91
C VAL A 134 11.80 7.93 12.14
N VAL A 135 10.64 7.35 12.45
CA VAL A 135 10.54 6.29 13.47
C VAL A 135 11.34 5.07 13.03
N PHE A 136 11.37 4.80 11.73
CA PHE A 136 12.14 3.72 11.13
C PHE A 136 13.21 4.26 10.19
N LEU A 137 14.43 3.75 10.34
CA LEU A 137 15.53 3.97 9.42
C LEU A 137 15.48 2.90 8.33
N CYS A 138 15.73 3.29 7.08
CA CYS A 138 15.73 2.42 5.91
C CYS A 138 17.01 2.64 5.14
N ASP A 139 17.56 1.57 4.58
CA ASP A 139 18.58 1.69 3.54
C ASP A 139 17.98 2.23 2.23
N GLU A 140 18.82 2.92 1.44
CA GLU A 140 18.49 3.42 0.09
C GLU A 140 18.67 2.35 -0.99
#